data_AF-A0A958FR37-F1
#
_entry.id   AF-A0A958FR37-F1
#
_cell.length_a   1.000
_cell.length_b   1.000
_cell.length_c   1.000
_cell.angle_alpha   90.00
_cell.angle_beta   90.00
_cell.angle_gamma   90.00
#
_symmetry.space_group_name_H-M   'P 1'
#
loop_
_entity.id
_entity.type
_entity.pdbx_description
1 polymer ?
#
loop_
_entity_poly.entity_id
_entity_poly.type
_entity_poly.pdbx_seq_one_letter_code
_entity_poly.pdbx_strand_id
1 'polypeptide(L)' 'IRSQRLQRAAELLLQNAGNVAEIAYRVGFSDQAHFTRSFKKQFGCPPTKYNG' A
#
# COMPACT_ATOMS: atom_id res chain seq x y z
N ILE A 1 -13.42 4.66 -6.09
CA ILE A 1 -12.20 5.52 -5.98
C ILE A 1 -11.16 4.98 -4.98
N ARG A 2 -11.51 4.63 -3.73
CA ARG A 2 -10.52 4.16 -2.71
C ARG A 2 -9.78 2.85 -3.07
N SER A 3 -10.42 1.95 -3.82
CA SER A 3 -9.81 0.67 -4.25
C SER A 3 -8.66 0.85 -5.25
N GLN A 4 -8.77 1.79 -6.20
CA GLN A 4 -7.74 2.00 -7.24
C GLN A 4 -6.39 2.43 -6.65
N ARG A 5 -6.41 3.24 -5.58
CA ARG A 5 -5.20 3.69 -4.88
C ARG A 5 -4.48 2.53 -4.20
N LEU A 6 -5.24 1.63 -3.59
CA LEU A 6 -4.70 0.43 -2.93
C LEU A 6 -4.17 -0.58 -3.95
N GLN A 7 -4.83 -0.71 -5.10
CA GLN A 7 -4.37 -1.54 -6.21
C GLN A 7 -3.05 -1.03 -6.79
N ARG A 8 -2.94 0.28 -7.05
CA ARG A 8 -1.68 0.92 -7.45
C ARG A 8 -0.56 0.71 -6.43
N ALA A 9 -0.89 0.78 -5.14
CA ALA A 9 0.08 0.54 -4.07
C ALA A 9 0.58 -0.91 -4.07
N ALA A 10 -0.31 -1.88 -4.32
CA ALA A 10 0.04 -3.29 -4.43
C ALA A 10 0.99 -3.53 -5.61
N GLU A 11 0.73 -2.93 -6.78
CA GLU A 11 1.64 -3.00 -7.93
C GLU A 11 3.04 -2.46 -7.62
N LEU A 12 3.11 -1.29 -6.96
CA LEU A 12 4.38 -0.68 -6.58
C LEU A 12 5.16 -1.50 -5.55
N LEU A 13 4.46 -2.16 -4.62
CA LEU A 13 5.06 -3.06 -3.63
C LEU A 13 5.67 -4.29 -4.32
N LEU A 14 4.94 -4.92 -5.25
CA LEU A 14 5.43 -6.06 -6.02
C LEU A 14 6.64 -5.69 -6.91
N GLN A 15 6.69 -4.46 -7.41
CA GLN A 15 7.80 -3.95 -8.20
C GLN A 15 9.01 -3.51 -7.35
N ASN A 16 8.95 -3.61 -6.01
CA ASN A 16 9.94 -3.04 -5.09
C ASN A 16 10.24 -1.55 -5.40
N ALA A 17 9.22 -0.79 -5.83
CA ALA A 17 9.37 0.59 -6.31
C ALA A 17 9.61 1.63 -5.19
N GLY A 18 9.82 1.18 -3.95
CA GLY A 18 10.06 1.98 -2.77
C GLY A 18 9.67 1.25 -1.49
N ASN A 19 9.89 1.90 -0.34
CA ASN A 19 9.40 1.39 0.93
C ASN A 19 7.90 1.66 1.11
N VAL A 20 7.29 0.99 2.09
CA VAL A 20 5.84 1.06 2.37
C VAL A 20 5.37 2.49 2.65
N ALA A 21 6.19 3.31 3.33
CA ALA A 21 5.82 4.69 3.65
C ALA A 21 5.80 5.57 2.39
N GLU A 22 6.82 5.48 1.54
CA GLU A 22 6.90 6.19 0.26
C GLU A 22 5.72 5.81 -0.65
N ILE A 23 5.41 4.53 -0.75
CA ILE A 23 4.29 4.04 -1.57
C ILE A 23 2.96 4.57 -1.03
N ALA A 24 2.78 4.59 0.30
CA ALA A 24 1.60 5.17 0.93
C ALA A 24 1.43 6.66 0.54
N TYR A 25 2.50 7.46 0.60
CA TYR A 25 2.46 8.86 0.18
C TYR A 25 2.21 9.02 -1.32
N ARG A 26 2.85 8.19 -2.18
CA ARG A 26 2.67 8.24 -3.64
C ARG A 26 1.24 7.94 -4.08
N VAL A 27 0.56 7.01 -3.42
CA VAL A 27 -0.86 6.74 -3.68
C VAL A 27 -1.79 7.70 -2.92
N GLY A 28 -1.22 8.64 -2.17
CA GLY A 28 -1.83 9.79 -1.49
C GLY A 28 -2.51 9.49 -0.15
N PHE A 29 -2.03 8.49 0.57
CA PHE A 29 -2.30 8.37 2.00
C PHE A 29 -1.42 9.35 2.77
N SER A 30 -2.01 10.02 3.75
CA SER A 30 -1.30 10.99 4.61
C SER A 30 -0.45 10.33 5.69
N ASP A 31 -0.68 9.04 5.95
CA ASP A 31 0.01 8.28 7.00
C ASP A 31 0.08 6.78 6.66
N GLN A 32 1.20 6.17 7.04
CA GLN A 32 1.50 4.75 6.82
C GLN A 32 0.58 3.82 7.61
N ALA A 33 0.17 4.18 8.84
CA ALA A 33 -0.70 3.34 9.64
C ALA A 33 -2.12 3.27 9.05
N HIS A 34 -2.65 4.39 8.56
CA HIS A 34 -3.93 4.42 7.85
C HIS A 34 -3.90 3.65 6.53
N PHE A 35 -2.80 3.77 5.77
CA PHE A 35 -2.54 2.95 4.60
C PHE A 35 -2.52 1.46 4.94
N THR A 36 -1.72 1.06 5.94
CA THR A 36 -1.56 -0.33 6.37
C THR A 36 -2.89 -0.97 6.77
N ARG A 37 -3.72 -0.25 7.56
CA ARG A 37 -5.07 -0.72 7.93
C ARG A 37 -5.97 -0.90 6.70
N SER A 38 -5.95 0.06 5.79
CA SER A 38 -6.77 0.03 4.56
C SER A 38 -6.31 -1.09 3.62
N PHE A 39 -4.99 -1.26 3.45
CA PHE A 39 -4.38 -2.28 2.61
C PHE A 39 -4.66 -3.67 3.16
N LYS A 40 -4.44 -3.90 4.47
CA LYS A 40 -4.78 -5.17 5.11
C LYS A 40 -6.25 -5.53 5.01
N LYS A 41 -7.16 -4.53 5.13
CA LYS A 41 -8.59 -4.75 4.95
C LYS A 41 -8.94 -5.18 3.52
N GLN A 42 -8.20 -4.70 2.52
CA GLN A 42 -8.45 -4.99 1.10
C GLN A 42 -7.79 -6.29 0.63
N PHE A 43 -6.56 -6.58 1.06
CA PHE A 43 -5.74 -7.69 0.56
C PHE A 43 -5.52 -8.82 1.57
N GLY A 44 -6.04 -8.69 2.79
CA GLY A 44 -5.92 -9.70 3.86
C GLY A 44 -4.57 -9.72 4.59
N CYS A 45 -3.52 -9.12 4.01
CA CYS A 45 -2.19 -9.03 4.59
C CYS A 45 -1.67 -7.58 4.65
N PRO A 46 -0.78 -7.24 5.60
CA PRO A 46 -0.16 -5.92 5.63
C PRO A 46 0.80 -5.72 4.45
N PRO A 47 0.97 -4.48 3.96
CA PRO A 47 1.83 -4.16 2.81
C PRO A 47 3.30 -4.53 3.06
N THR A 48 3.76 -4.54 4.31
CA THR A 48 5.11 -5.00 4.70
C THR A 48 5.36 -6.49 4.43
N LYS A 49 4.30 -7.30 4.37
CA LYS A 49 4.37 -8.74 4.02
C LYS A 49 3.98 -9.01 2.56
N TYR A 50 3.66 -7.95 1.81
CA TYR A 50 3.20 -8.07 0.43
C TYR A 50 4.35 -7.98 -0.58
N ASN A 51 5.47 -7.36 -0.21
CA ASN A 51 6.73 -7.55 -0.94
C ASN A 51 7.12 -9.03 -0.82
N GLY A 52 7.22 -9.71 -1.97
CA GLY A 52 7.73 -11.08 -2.06
C GLY A 52 9.15 -11.21 -1.56
#